data_AF-A0A7X2CL24-F1
#
_entry.id   AF-A0A7X2CL24-F1
#
_cell.length_a   1.000
_cell.length_b   1.000
_cell.length_c   1.000
_cell.angle_alpha   90.00
_cell.angle_beta   90.00
_cell.angle_gamma   90.00
#
_symmetry.space_group_name_H-M   'P 1'
#
loop_
_entity.id
_entity.type
_entity.pdbx_description
1 polymer ?
#
loop_
_entity_poly.entity_id
_entity_poly.type
_entity_poly.pdbx_seq_one_letter_code
_entity_poly.pdbx_strand_id
1 'polypeptide(L)'
;MWRYSLRWCLPHQPCPGDFELLVIEAPAGTRMPEEMHKAWQRRPEGYGVCLDFPQSRAVKRWSAEAKGRVRKQKMAKRIEKAAPLFADELIARELEQRPDYFKGE
;
A
#
# COMPACT_ATOMS: atom_id res chain seq x y z
N MET A 1 19.17 -0.33 2.81
CA MET A 1 19.39 0.58 1.68
C MET A 1 18.12 1.40 1.49
N TRP A 2 18.23 2.69 1.20
CA TRP A 2 17.12 3.57 0.86
C TRP A 2 17.19 3.87 -0.64
N ARG A 3 16.03 3.99 -1.30
CA ARG A 3 15.96 4.33 -2.72
C ARG A 3 15.39 5.74 -2.85
N TYR A 4 16.21 6.66 -3.33
CA TYR A 4 15.75 7.97 -3.76
C TYR A 4 15.36 7.88 -5.24
N SER A 5 14.14 8.30 -5.59
CA SER A 5 13.67 8.37 -6.97
C SER A 5 13.13 9.76 -7.30
N LEU A 6 13.50 10.32 -8.44
CA LEU A 6 12.86 11.50 -9.02
C LEU A 6 11.81 11.01 -10.03
N ARG A 7 10.54 11.02 -9.64
CA ARG A 7 9.46 10.41 -10.43
C ARG A 7 8.27 11.32 -10.65
N TRP A 8 7.47 11.03 -11.67
CA TRP A 8 6.24 11.76 -11.96
C TRP A 8 5.24 11.63 -10.79
N CYS A 9 4.69 12.76 -10.35
CA CYS A 9 3.82 12.82 -9.17
C CYS A 9 2.43 13.42 -9.45
N LEU A 10 2.09 13.71 -10.70
CA LEU A 10 0.76 14.23 -11.07
C LEU A 10 -0.11 13.10 -11.62
N PRO A 11 -0.92 12.41 -10.79
CA PRO A 11 -1.72 11.26 -11.24
C PRO A 11 -2.83 11.65 -12.24
N HIS A 12 -3.25 12.91 -12.25
CA HIS A 12 -4.32 13.41 -13.11
C HIS A 12 -3.84 13.86 -14.50
N GLN A 13 -2.53 13.84 -14.74
CA GLN A 13 -1.94 14.26 -16.01
C GLN A 13 -1.09 13.13 -16.60
N PRO A 14 -1.11 12.94 -17.93
CA PRO A 14 -0.22 11.98 -18.56
C PRO A 14 1.23 12.41 -18.35
N CYS A 15 2.11 11.44 -18.09
CA CYS A 15 3.52 11.70 -17.92
C CYS A 15 4.12 12.21 -19.25
N PRO A 16 4.79 13.37 -19.27
CA PRO A 16 5.31 13.97 -20.51
C PRO A 16 6.54 13.24 -21.07
N GLY A 17 7.17 12.35 -20.29
CA GLY A 17 8.34 11.58 -20.67
C GLY A 17 8.51 10.35 -19.78
N ASP A 18 9.75 10.07 -19.36
CA ASP A 18 10.04 8.94 -18.47
C ASP A 18 9.40 9.13 -17.09
N PHE A 19 8.85 8.05 -16.54
CA PHE A 19 8.20 8.09 -15.22
C PHE A 19 9.21 8.30 -14.08
N GLU A 20 10.41 7.73 -14.19
CA GLU A 20 11.52 7.94 -13.26
C GLU A 20 12.72 8.55 -14.00
N LEU A 21 13.10 9.78 -13.65
CA LEU A 21 14.21 10.51 -14.29
C LEU A 21 15.57 10.17 -13.66
N LEU A 22 15.58 9.81 -12.38
CA LEU A 22 16.79 9.46 -11.65
C LEU A 22 16.44 8.54 -10.48
N VAL A 23 17.23 7.49 -10.30
CA VAL A 23 17.13 6.58 -9.16
C VAL A 23 18.51 6.41 -8.55
N ILE A 24 18.62 6.64 -7.24
CA ILE A 24 19.86 6.48 -6.48
C ILE A 24 19.57 5.63 -5.26
N GLU A 25 20.34 4.55 -5.10
CA GLU A 25 20.34 3.75 -3.88
C GLU A 25 21.41 4.27 -2.92
N ALA A 26 21.01 4.60 -1.70
CA ALA A 26 21.88 5.14 -0.67
C ALA A 26 21.85 4.27 0.60
N PRO A 27 22.89 4.33 1.45
CA PRO A 27 22.82 3.77 2.79
C PRO A 27 21.64 4.35 3.59
N ALA A 28 21.13 3.57 4.54
CA ALA A 28 20.03 4.03 5.39
C ALA A 28 20.50 5.19 6.28
N GLY A 29 19.66 6.23 6.43
CA GLY A 29 20.00 7.42 7.22
C GLY A 29 20.77 8.50 6.45
N THR A 30 21.23 8.21 5.23
CA THR A 30 21.88 9.20 4.38
C THR A 30 20.88 10.29 3.98
N ARG A 31 21.27 11.56 4.14
CA ARG A 31 20.52 12.71 3.58
C ARG A 31 20.41 12.58 2.06
N MET A 32 19.53 13.35 1.44
CA MET A 32 19.34 13.32 -0.01
C MET A 32 20.70 13.49 -0.75
N PRO A 33 21.11 12.52 -1.60
CA PRO A 33 22.36 12.59 -2.33
C PRO A 33 22.48 13.87 -3.17
N GLU A 34 23.70 14.40 -3.32
CA GLU A 34 23.91 15.68 -4.02
C GLU A 34 23.48 15.61 -5.49
N GLU A 35 23.68 14.46 -6.15
CA GLU A 35 23.19 14.21 -7.51
C GLU A 35 21.67 14.32 -7.61
N MET A 36 20.95 13.77 -6.62
CA MET A 36 19.49 13.90 -6.53
C MET A 36 19.08 15.35 -6.30
N HIS A 37 19.83 16.09 -5.48
CA HIS A 37 19.59 17.52 -5.25
C HIS A 37 19.74 18.33 -6.54
N LYS A 38 20.79 18.07 -7.33
CA LYS A 38 21.01 18.72 -8.63
C LYS A 38 19.90 18.38 -9.63
N ALA A 39 19.47 17.12 -9.69
CA ALA A 39 18.36 16.70 -10.54
C ALA A 39 17.03 17.34 -10.11
N TRP A 40 16.78 17.43 -8.81
CA TRP A 40 15.60 18.12 -8.25
C TRP A 40 15.52 19.58 -8.67
N GLN A 41 16.65 20.29 -8.67
CA GLN A 41 16.70 21.70 -9.08
C GLN A 41 16.41 21.91 -10.57
N ARG A 42 16.74 20.94 -11.42
CA ARG A 42 16.60 21.03 -12.89
C ARG A 42 15.38 20.29 -13.43
N ARG A 43 14.55 19.75 -12.56
CA ARG A 43 13.44 18.88 -12.96
C ARG A 43 12.38 19.63 -13.77
N PRO A 44 11.69 18.96 -14.70
CA PRO A 44 10.43 19.44 -15.24
C PRO A 44 9.36 19.53 -14.15
N GLU A 45 8.37 20.41 -14.34
CA GLU A 45 7.21 20.49 -13.46
C GLU A 45 6.47 19.14 -13.40
N GLY A 46 5.89 18.84 -12.24
CA GLY A 46 5.15 17.59 -11.99
C GLY A 46 5.99 16.42 -11.49
N TYR A 47 7.32 16.51 -11.52
CA TYR A 47 8.21 15.51 -10.91
C TYR A 47 8.48 15.80 -9.42
N GLY A 48 8.51 14.74 -8.61
CA GLY A 48 8.73 14.71 -7.16
C GLY A 48 9.92 13.83 -6.76
N VAL A 49 10.71 14.23 -5.76
CA VAL A 49 11.65 13.30 -5.11
C VAL A 49 10.87 12.44 -4.11
N CYS A 50 10.98 11.12 -4.27
CA CYS A 50 10.40 10.12 -3.40
C CYS A 50 11.52 9.33 -2.70
N LEU A 51 11.30 9.01 -1.43
CA LEU A 51 12.18 8.17 -0.64
C LEU A 51 11.45 6.87 -0.33
N ASP A 52 11.88 5.79 -0.97
CA ASP A 52 11.34 4.46 -0.77
C ASP A 52 12.27 3.67 0.16
N PHE A 53 11.68 2.89 1.08
CA PHE A 53 12.40 2.01 1.99
C PHE A 53 12.22 0.56 1.54
N PRO A 54 12.99 0.08 0.54
CA PRO A 54 12.85 -1.29 0.07
C PRO A 54 13.06 -2.25 1.24
N GLN A 55 12.01 -3.00 1.57
CA GLN A 55 12.12 -4.02 2.60
C GLN A 55 12.97 -5.16 2.05
N SER A 56 13.97 -5.59 2.82
CA SER A 56 14.80 -6.75 2.45
C SER A 56 14.03 -8.07 2.48
N ARG A 57 12.86 -8.08 3.13
CA ARG A 57 12.02 -9.26 3.26
C ARG A 57 10.92 -9.22 2.21
N ALA A 58 10.69 -10.35 1.56
CA ALA A 58 9.53 -10.53 0.70
C ALA A 58 8.25 -10.19 1.47
N VAL A 59 7.32 -9.50 0.79
CA VAL A 59 6.01 -9.14 1.36
C VAL A 59 5.32 -10.41 1.83
N LYS A 60 5.10 -10.53 3.15
CA LYS A 60 4.43 -11.69 3.74
C LYS A 60 2.94 -11.66 3.35
N ARG A 61 2.59 -12.39 2.30
CA ARG A 61 1.20 -12.60 1.91
C ARG A 61 0.51 -13.51 2.92
N TRP A 62 -0.73 -13.20 3.26
CA TRP A 62 -1.55 -14.09 4.07
C TRP A 62 -1.93 -15.32 3.25
N SER A 63 -1.98 -16.49 3.91
CA SER A 63 -2.69 -17.63 3.34
C SER A 63 -4.18 -17.26 3.19
N ALA A 64 -4.86 -17.91 2.25
CA ALA A 64 -6.30 -17.73 2.06
C ALA A 64 -7.05 -17.97 3.38
N GLU A 65 -6.70 -19.02 4.11
CA GLU A 65 -7.28 -19.33 5.42
C GLU A 65 -7.05 -18.20 6.45
N ALA A 66 -5.83 -17.67 6.58
CA ALA A 66 -5.53 -16.58 7.50
C ALA A 66 -6.30 -15.31 7.13
N LYS A 67 -6.42 -15.02 5.82
CA LYS A 67 -7.19 -13.91 5.28
C LYS A 67 -8.68 -14.05 5.54
N GLY A 68 -9.24 -15.23 5.30
CA GLY A 68 -10.61 -15.58 5.63
C GLY A 68 -10.90 -15.40 7.12
N ARG A 69 -10.06 -15.98 7.98
CA ARG A 69 -10.18 -15.87 9.45
C ARG A 69 -10.24 -14.43 9.93
N VAL A 70 -9.32 -13.58 9.46
CA VAL A 70 -9.32 -12.17 9.88
C VAL A 70 -10.50 -11.40 9.30
N ARG A 71 -10.94 -11.69 8.07
CA ARG A 71 -12.16 -11.10 7.50
C ARG A 71 -13.38 -11.42 8.36
N LYS A 72 -13.55 -12.68 8.79
CA LYS A 72 -14.62 -13.11 9.70
C LYS A 72 -14.55 -12.36 11.03
N GLN A 73 -13.37 -12.31 11.68
CA GLN A 73 -13.19 -11.59 12.94
C GLN A 73 -13.50 -10.09 12.84
N LYS A 74 -13.05 -9.43 11.77
CA LYS A 74 -13.33 -8.00 11.57
C LYS A 74 -14.80 -7.73 11.29
N MET A 75 -15.46 -8.60 10.51
CA MET A 75 -16.89 -8.48 10.25
C MET A 75 -17.69 -8.65 11.55
N ALA A 76 -17.42 -9.70 12.34
CA ALA A 76 -18.11 -9.95 13.61
C ALA A 76 -17.98 -8.75 14.55
N LYS A 77 -16.77 -8.25 14.76
CA LYS A 77 -16.53 -7.04 15.59
C LYS A 77 -17.29 -5.81 15.12
N ARG A 78 -17.46 -5.61 13.80
CA ARG A 78 -18.23 -4.47 13.29
C ARG A 78 -19.72 -4.66 13.53
N ILE A 79 -20.24 -5.86 13.34
CA ILE A 79 -21.65 -6.19 13.54
C ILE A 79 -22.00 -6.12 15.02
N GLU A 80 -21.21 -6.74 15.90
CA GLU A 80 -21.38 -6.65 17.37
C GLU A 80 -21.42 -5.19 17.85
N LYS A 81 -20.59 -4.33 17.27
CA LYS A 81 -20.57 -2.90 17.61
C LYS A 81 -21.81 -2.16 17.11
N ALA A 82 -22.29 -2.46 15.91
CA ALA A 82 -23.36 -1.70 15.26
C ALA A 82 -24.77 -2.19 15.63
N ALA A 83 -24.94 -3.50 15.83
CA ALA A 83 -26.22 -4.16 16.06
C ALA A 83 -26.05 -5.36 17.01
N PRO A 84 -25.70 -5.13 18.29
CA PRO A 84 -25.37 -6.21 19.23
C PRO A 84 -26.52 -7.20 19.44
N LEU A 85 -27.77 -6.72 19.44
CA LEU A 85 -28.95 -7.57 19.67
C LEU A 85 -29.22 -8.57 18.53
N PHE A 86 -28.73 -8.27 17.32
CA PHE A 86 -28.94 -9.10 16.12
C PHE A 86 -27.61 -9.66 15.58
N ALA A 87 -26.55 -9.64 16.40
CA ALA A 87 -25.21 -9.87 15.90
C ALA A 87 -25.07 -11.29 15.30
N ASP A 88 -25.58 -12.30 16.00
CA ASP A 88 -25.46 -13.69 15.58
C ASP A 88 -26.18 -13.96 14.26
N GLU A 89 -27.41 -13.45 14.10
CA GLU A 89 -28.20 -13.60 12.87
C GLU A 89 -27.56 -12.91 11.68
N LEU A 90 -27.09 -11.67 11.87
CA LEU A 90 -26.44 -10.89 10.82
C LEU A 90 -25.09 -11.49 10.42
N ILE A 91 -24.33 -12.03 11.38
CA ILE A 91 -23.08 -12.74 11.12
C ILE A 91 -23.34 -14.00 10.28
N ALA A 92 -24.32 -14.82 10.68
CA ALA A 92 -24.65 -16.06 9.96
C ALA A 92 -25.07 -15.76 8.51
N ARG A 93 -25.95 -14.78 8.33
CA ARG A 93 -26.43 -14.35 7.01
C ARG A 93 -25.30 -13.83 6.11
N GLU A 94 -24.40 -13.00 6.64
CA GLU A 94 -23.29 -12.45 5.84
C GLU A 94 -22.30 -13.54 5.41
N LEU A 95 -22.04 -14.53 6.28
CA LEU A 95 -21.19 -15.68 5.96
C LEU A 95 -21.79 -16.55 4.84
N GLU A 96 -23.12 -16.71 4.83
CA GLU A 96 -23.84 -17.47 3.80
C GLU A 96 -23.92 -16.72 2.46
N GLN A 97 -24.11 -15.39 2.51
CA GLN A 97 -24.21 -14.57 1.29
C GLN A 97 -22.89 -14.46 0.53
N ARG A 98 -21.74 -14.53 1.23
CA ARG A 98 -20.41 -14.25 0.64
C ARG A 98 -19.36 -15.29 1.03
N PRO A 99 -19.60 -16.60 0.78
CA PRO A 99 -18.74 -17.66 1.30
C PRO A 99 -17.30 -17.55 0.78
N ASP A 100 -17.11 -17.23 -0.50
CA ASP A 100 -15.78 -17.21 -1.12
C ASP A 100 -14.92 -16.05 -0.61
N TYR A 101 -15.55 -14.89 -0.34
CA TYR A 101 -14.88 -13.78 0.32
C TYR A 101 -14.34 -14.18 1.71
N PHE A 102 -15.09 -14.97 2.49
CA PHE A 102 -14.65 -15.43 3.80
C PHE A 102 -13.79 -16.69 3.79
N LYS A 103 -13.67 -17.40 2.66
CA LYS A 103 -12.62 -18.40 2.41
C LYS A 103 -11.26 -17.79 2.09
N GLY A 104 -11.23 -16.48 1.85
CA GLY A 104 -9.99 -15.72 1.65
C GLY A 104 -9.55 -15.62 0.19
N GLU A 105 -10.44 -15.93 -0.74
CA GLU A 105 -10.27 -15.65 -2.17
C GLU A 105 -10.22 -14.12 -2.41
#